data_AF-A0A961DMJ6-F1
#
_entry.id   AF-A0A961DMJ6-F1
#
_cell.length_a   1.000
_cell.length_b   1.000
_cell.length_c   1.000
_cell.angle_alpha   90.00
_cell.angle_beta   90.00
_cell.angle_gamma   90.00
#
_symmetry.space_group_name_H-M   'P 1'
#
loop_
_entity.id
_entity.type
_entity.pdbx_description
1 polymer ?
#
loop_
_entity_poly.entity_id
_entity_poly.type
_entity_poly.pdbx_seq_one_letter_code
_entity_poly.pdbx_strand_id
1 'polypeptide(L)'
;MTFCVLAPEHPLVETIVTDDRRDEVEAFRAQVKLTSEIDRLSTERDLSKRGCFTGAFAKNPFNGNAVPVYLADYVLGTYGTGAIMAVPGGDQRDHDFAKAYGLDIIATVQPPADFEGEAYAGDGEVINSEWLNGLSVDEAKAKAIEFLRSEGIGDAKVTFRLRDWLLSRQRFWGCPIPMVYCDDCGLQPVPAQQ
;
A
#
# COMPACT_ATOMS: atom_id res chain seq x y z
N MET A 1 -7.43 10.50 -4.35
CA MET A 1 -7.62 9.05 -4.15
C MET A 1 -9.09 8.72 -4.36
N THR A 2 -9.39 7.58 -4.97
CA THR A 2 -10.77 7.10 -5.16
C THR A 2 -11.09 5.85 -4.35
N PHE A 3 -10.08 5.15 -3.84
CA PHE A 3 -10.22 4.04 -2.88
C PHE A 3 -8.95 3.87 -2.04
N CYS A 4 -9.06 3.09 -0.96
CA CYS A 4 -7.94 2.63 -0.14
C CYS A 4 -7.68 1.16 -0.38
N VAL A 5 -6.43 0.72 -0.27
CA VAL A 5 -6.10 -0.71 -0.31
C VAL A 5 -5.25 -1.09 0.90
N LEU A 6 -5.65 -2.14 1.60
CA LEU A 6 -4.90 -2.74 2.71
C LEU A 6 -4.28 -4.07 2.28
N ALA A 7 -3.16 -4.41 2.90
CA ALA A 7 -2.66 -5.77 2.88
C ALA A 7 -3.69 -6.72 3.54
N PRO A 8 -3.89 -7.94 3.04
CA PRO A 8 -4.82 -8.92 3.64
C PRO A 8 -4.45 -9.30 5.08
N GLU A 9 -3.19 -9.12 5.46
CA GLU A 9 -2.67 -9.37 6.81
C GLU A 9 -2.73 -8.12 7.72
N HIS A 10 -3.25 -6.99 7.25
CA HIS A 10 -3.25 -5.74 8.00
C HIS A 10 -4.13 -5.85 9.26
N PRO A 11 -3.70 -5.36 10.44
CA PRO A 11 -4.45 -5.53 11.70
C PRO A 11 -5.88 -4.94 11.68
N LEU A 12 -6.11 -3.86 10.93
CA LEU A 12 -7.43 -3.25 10.80
C LEU A 12 -8.46 -4.16 10.11
N VAL A 13 -8.06 -5.18 9.36
CA VAL A 13 -8.98 -6.08 8.66
C VAL A 13 -9.94 -6.75 9.66
N GLU A 14 -9.45 -7.10 10.84
CA GLU A 14 -10.28 -7.71 11.89
C GLU A 14 -11.42 -6.81 12.39
N THR A 15 -11.24 -5.47 12.31
CA THR A 15 -12.14 -4.50 12.93
C THR A 15 -13.04 -3.78 11.94
N ILE A 16 -12.61 -3.58 10.70
CA ILE A 16 -13.36 -2.77 9.72
C ILE A 16 -14.30 -3.60 8.86
N VAL A 17 -14.04 -4.89 8.70
CA VAL A 17 -14.82 -5.75 7.78
C VAL A 17 -16.24 -5.88 8.28
N THR A 18 -17.21 -5.56 7.42
CA THR A 18 -18.63 -5.70 7.73
C THR A 18 -19.04 -7.17 7.74
N ASP A 19 -20.06 -7.50 8.53
CA ASP A 19 -20.43 -8.90 8.72
C ASP A 19 -20.93 -9.57 7.42
N ASP A 20 -21.55 -8.81 6.51
CA ASP A 20 -21.97 -9.31 5.20
C ASP A 20 -20.81 -9.62 4.25
N ARG A 21 -19.60 -9.12 4.53
CA ARG A 21 -18.37 -9.34 3.74
C ARG A 21 -17.38 -10.29 4.38
N ARG A 22 -17.61 -10.68 5.64
CA ARG A 22 -16.64 -11.44 6.44
C ARG A 22 -16.23 -12.76 5.79
N ASP A 23 -17.19 -13.54 5.29
CA ASP A 23 -16.91 -14.84 4.65
C ASP A 23 -16.05 -14.68 3.38
N GLU A 24 -16.34 -13.66 2.57
CA GLU A 24 -15.60 -13.35 1.34
C GLU A 24 -14.17 -12.92 1.66
N VAL A 25 -14.01 -12.04 2.66
CA VAL A 25 -12.71 -11.55 3.13
C VAL A 25 -11.86 -12.69 3.69
N GLU A 26 -12.41 -13.55 4.55
CA GLU A 26 -11.67 -14.65 5.14
C GLU A 26 -11.22 -15.67 4.08
N ALA A 27 -12.07 -15.96 3.10
CA ALA A 27 -11.69 -16.80 1.96
C ALA A 27 -10.52 -16.19 1.16
N PHE A 28 -10.57 -14.87 0.92
CA PHE A 28 -9.50 -14.15 0.23
C PHE A 28 -8.19 -14.16 1.04
N ARG A 29 -8.24 -13.91 2.36
CA ARG A 29 -7.07 -13.98 3.25
C ARG A 29 -6.44 -15.38 3.27
N ALA A 30 -7.26 -16.42 3.32
CA ALA A 30 -6.79 -17.80 3.27
C ALA A 30 -6.06 -18.11 1.96
N GLN A 31 -6.59 -17.64 0.82
CA GLN A 31 -5.93 -17.78 -0.48
C GLN A 31 -4.59 -17.04 -0.53
N VAL A 32 -4.55 -15.78 -0.05
CA VAL A 32 -3.31 -14.97 -0.07
C VAL A 32 -2.24 -15.57 0.82
N LYS A 33 -2.60 -16.14 1.97
CA LYS A 33 -1.66 -16.82 2.88
C LYS A 33 -0.95 -18.00 2.24
N LEU A 34 -1.56 -18.65 1.26
CA LEU A 34 -0.98 -19.76 0.50
C LEU A 34 -0.15 -19.30 -0.72
N THR A 35 -0.09 -17.99 -0.97
CA THR A 35 0.59 -17.40 -2.13
C THR A 35 1.90 -16.74 -1.69
N SER A 36 3.00 -17.02 -2.40
CA SER A 36 4.30 -16.42 -2.06
C SER A 36 4.32 -14.91 -2.35
N GLU A 37 5.17 -14.14 -1.65
CA GLU A 37 5.36 -12.70 -1.97
C GLU A 37 5.78 -12.48 -3.43
N ILE A 38 6.57 -13.41 -4.01
CA ILE A 38 7.02 -13.32 -5.41
C ILE A 38 5.81 -13.42 -6.34
N ASP A 39 4.95 -14.41 -6.12
CA ASP A 39 3.74 -14.58 -6.92
C ASP A 39 2.80 -13.39 -6.71
N ARG A 40 2.71 -12.88 -5.49
CA ARG A 40 1.96 -11.66 -5.14
C ARG A 40 2.39 -10.44 -5.96
N LEU A 41 3.65 -10.34 -6.33
CA LEU A 41 4.17 -9.24 -7.14
C LEU A 41 4.13 -9.51 -8.65
N SER A 42 3.75 -10.71 -9.09
CA SER A 42 3.60 -11.04 -10.51
C SER A 42 2.46 -10.25 -11.15
N THR A 43 2.67 -9.79 -12.38
CA THR A 43 1.67 -9.09 -13.22
C THR A 43 0.81 -10.05 -14.06
N GLU A 44 1.12 -11.34 -14.08
CA GLU A 44 0.44 -12.35 -14.92
C GLU A 44 -0.86 -12.88 -14.31
N ARG A 45 -1.16 -12.53 -13.06
CA ARG A 45 -2.34 -13.03 -12.35
C ARG A 45 -3.58 -12.18 -12.64
N ASP A 46 -4.70 -12.86 -12.82
CA ASP A 46 -6.02 -12.27 -13.10
C ASP A 46 -6.43 -11.25 -12.01
N LEU A 47 -6.44 -9.96 -12.38
CA LEU A 47 -6.72 -8.84 -11.47
C LEU A 47 -8.10 -8.94 -10.81
N SER A 48 -9.08 -9.56 -11.47
CA SER A 48 -10.44 -9.73 -10.92
C SER A 48 -10.51 -10.66 -9.70
N LYS A 49 -9.42 -11.39 -9.42
CA LYS A 49 -9.28 -12.32 -8.28
C LYS A 49 -8.27 -11.87 -7.25
N ARG A 50 -7.75 -10.65 -7.38
CA ARG A 50 -6.63 -10.13 -6.58
C ARG A 50 -7.00 -9.12 -5.52
N GLY A 51 -8.28 -8.84 -5.36
CA GLY A 51 -8.77 -7.97 -4.31
C GLY A 51 -10.17 -8.35 -3.84
N CYS A 52 -10.54 -7.78 -2.70
CA CYS A 52 -11.81 -8.05 -2.04
C CYS A 52 -12.30 -6.79 -1.34
N PHE A 53 -13.58 -6.45 -1.52
CA PHE A 53 -14.17 -5.29 -0.85
C PHE A 53 -14.47 -5.61 0.62
N THR A 54 -14.03 -4.75 1.54
CA THR A 54 -14.21 -4.99 2.98
C THR A 54 -15.61 -4.65 3.50
N GLY A 55 -16.42 -3.95 2.71
CA GLY A 55 -17.66 -3.33 3.18
C GLY A 55 -17.45 -1.96 3.85
N ALA A 56 -16.21 -1.65 4.24
CA ALA A 56 -15.87 -0.40 4.91
C ALA A 56 -15.51 0.72 3.94
N PHE A 57 -15.63 1.94 4.44
CA PHE A 57 -15.23 3.16 3.77
C PHE A 57 -14.27 3.95 4.66
N ALA A 58 -13.27 4.57 4.04
CA ALA A 58 -12.41 5.55 4.66
C ALA A 58 -12.85 6.96 4.24
N LYS A 59 -12.54 7.96 5.07
CA LYS A 59 -12.74 9.36 4.71
C LYS A 59 -11.47 9.89 4.05
N ASN A 60 -11.56 10.38 2.82
CA ASN A 60 -10.46 11.08 2.17
C ASN A 60 -10.21 12.41 2.91
N PRO A 61 -9.00 12.65 3.45
CA PRO A 61 -8.74 13.83 4.27
C PRO A 61 -8.77 15.15 3.50
N PHE A 62 -8.62 15.12 2.17
CA PHE A 62 -8.52 16.34 1.34
C PHE A 62 -9.89 16.92 0.95
N ASN A 63 -10.89 16.06 0.73
CA ASN A 63 -12.22 16.48 0.26
C ASN A 63 -13.37 15.93 1.11
N GLY A 64 -13.06 15.10 2.11
CA GLY A 64 -14.05 14.51 3.02
C GLY A 64 -14.90 13.39 2.42
N ASN A 65 -14.71 13.03 1.16
CA ASN A 65 -15.50 11.99 0.50
C ASN A 65 -15.22 10.60 1.10
N ALA A 66 -16.27 9.79 1.20
CA ALA A 66 -16.14 8.38 1.55
C ALA A 66 -15.56 7.61 0.36
N VAL A 67 -14.50 6.85 0.59
CA VAL A 67 -13.83 6.03 -0.42
C VAL A 67 -13.82 4.58 0.06
N PRO A 68 -14.12 3.59 -0.81
CA PRO A 68 -14.20 2.20 -0.39
C PRO A 68 -12.81 1.67 0.02
N VAL A 69 -12.79 0.75 0.99
CA VAL A 69 -11.57 0.06 1.43
C VAL A 69 -11.56 -1.35 0.86
N TYR A 70 -10.54 -1.63 0.05
CA TYR A 70 -10.28 -2.95 -0.51
C TYR A 70 -9.11 -3.62 0.18
N LEU A 71 -9.09 -4.95 0.13
CA LEU A 71 -7.88 -5.74 0.31
C LEU A 71 -7.32 -6.04 -1.07
N ALA A 72 -5.99 -6.06 -1.21
CA ALA A 72 -5.38 -6.59 -2.42
C ALA A 72 -4.06 -7.30 -2.13
N ASP A 73 -3.79 -8.36 -2.89
CA ASP A 73 -2.63 -9.20 -2.67
C ASP A 73 -1.30 -8.53 -3.08
N TYR A 74 -1.33 -7.50 -3.92
CA TYR A 74 -0.13 -6.75 -4.31
C TYR A 74 0.31 -5.73 -3.25
N VAL A 75 -0.52 -5.46 -2.25
CA VAL A 75 -0.16 -4.65 -1.09
C VAL A 75 0.43 -5.58 -0.03
N LEU A 76 1.67 -5.32 0.36
CA LEU A 76 2.42 -6.16 1.29
C LEU A 76 2.42 -5.53 2.68
N GLY A 77 2.03 -6.29 3.70
CA GLY A 77 2.05 -5.83 5.09
C GLY A 77 3.45 -5.50 5.61
N THR A 78 4.48 -6.07 5.00
CA THR A 78 5.90 -5.88 5.32
C THR A 78 6.51 -4.63 4.68
N TYR A 79 5.77 -3.92 3.82
CA TYR A 79 6.26 -2.75 3.09
C TYR A 79 5.43 -1.50 3.39
N GLY A 80 6.11 -0.40 3.71
CA GLY A 80 5.46 0.85 4.08
C GLY A 80 4.65 0.68 5.37
N THR A 81 3.35 0.97 5.31
CA THR A 81 2.40 0.77 6.42
C THR A 81 1.51 -0.45 6.20
N GLY A 82 1.70 -1.23 5.13
CA GLY A 82 0.75 -2.26 4.73
C GLY A 82 -0.59 -1.71 4.22
N ALA A 83 -0.63 -0.42 3.89
CA ALA A 83 -1.80 0.28 3.39
C ALA A 83 -1.36 1.32 2.35
N ILE A 84 -2.16 1.50 1.28
CA ILE A 84 -1.92 2.51 0.26
C ILE A 84 -3.20 3.30 -0.03
N MET A 85 -3.02 4.57 -0.40
CA MET A 85 -4.04 5.30 -1.14
C MET A 85 -3.94 4.92 -2.61
N ALA A 86 -5.07 4.67 -3.27
CA ALA A 86 -5.07 4.38 -4.70
C ALA A 86 -5.41 5.64 -5.50
N VAL A 87 -4.62 5.90 -6.55
CA VAL A 87 -4.79 7.04 -7.46
C VAL A 87 -4.80 6.55 -8.91
N PRO A 88 -5.93 6.01 -9.39
CA PRO A 88 -6.04 5.40 -10.72
C PRO A 88 -5.69 6.34 -11.89
N GLY A 89 -5.88 7.65 -11.73
CA GLY A 89 -5.48 8.60 -12.77
C GLY A 89 -3.97 8.77 -12.93
N GLY A 90 -3.17 8.32 -11.95
CA GLY A 90 -1.72 8.57 -11.90
C GLY A 90 -0.83 7.36 -11.58
N ASP A 91 -1.39 6.19 -11.26
CA ASP A 91 -0.65 4.92 -11.13
C ASP A 91 -1.35 3.84 -11.96
N GLN A 92 -0.61 3.18 -12.86
CA GLN A 92 -1.17 2.18 -13.77
C GLN A 92 -1.71 0.94 -13.03
N ARG A 93 -1.11 0.51 -11.92
CA ARG A 93 -1.61 -0.65 -11.15
C ARG A 93 -2.93 -0.34 -10.48
N ASP A 94 -3.06 0.88 -9.94
CA ASP A 94 -4.32 1.35 -9.37
C ASP A 94 -5.38 1.53 -10.45
N HIS A 95 -4.98 1.98 -11.65
CA HIS A 95 -5.83 2.09 -12.81
C HIS A 95 -6.39 0.73 -13.25
N ASP A 96 -5.53 -0.26 -13.42
CA ASP A 96 -5.93 -1.61 -13.83
C ASP A 96 -6.84 -2.26 -12.79
N PHE A 97 -6.55 -2.06 -11.50
CA PHE A 97 -7.42 -2.49 -10.40
C PHE A 97 -8.77 -1.76 -10.46
N ALA A 98 -8.78 -0.43 -10.63
CA ALA A 98 -10.01 0.33 -10.71
C ALA A 98 -10.89 -0.14 -11.87
N LYS A 99 -10.31 -0.41 -13.03
CA LYS A 99 -11.03 -1.00 -14.18
C LYS A 99 -11.61 -2.38 -13.86
N ALA A 100 -10.83 -3.25 -13.23
CA ALA A 100 -11.25 -4.62 -12.92
C ALA A 100 -12.42 -4.66 -11.91
N TYR A 101 -12.48 -3.72 -10.97
CA TYR A 101 -13.50 -3.66 -9.91
C TYR A 101 -14.57 -2.58 -10.13
N GLY A 102 -14.55 -1.87 -11.26
CA GLY A 102 -15.52 -0.82 -11.59
C GLY A 102 -15.47 0.38 -10.65
N LEU A 103 -14.26 0.78 -10.22
CA LEU A 103 -14.03 1.91 -9.32
C LEU A 103 -13.77 3.20 -10.11
N ASP A 104 -14.00 4.33 -9.46
CA ASP A 104 -13.83 5.65 -10.06
C ASP A 104 -12.36 5.91 -10.43
N ILE A 105 -12.18 6.45 -11.64
CA ILE A 105 -10.88 6.87 -12.18
C ILE A 105 -10.95 8.38 -12.41
N ILE A 106 -10.21 9.12 -11.58
CA ILE A 106 -10.17 10.58 -11.64
C ILE A 106 -8.72 11.01 -11.91
N ALA A 107 -8.51 11.73 -13.01
CA ALA A 107 -7.22 12.35 -13.31
C ALA A 107 -6.95 13.51 -12.35
N THR A 108 -5.77 13.52 -11.72
CA THR A 108 -5.33 14.57 -10.78
C THR A 108 -4.22 15.44 -11.35
N VAL A 109 -3.64 15.05 -12.47
CA VAL A 109 -2.63 15.81 -13.20
C VAL A 109 -3.08 15.88 -14.65
N GLN A 110 -3.01 17.06 -15.26
CA GLN A 110 -3.34 17.26 -16.66
C GLN A 110 -2.24 16.62 -17.52
N PRO A 111 -2.54 15.56 -18.29
CA PRO A 111 -1.57 15.00 -19.20
C PRO A 111 -1.31 15.96 -20.39
N PRO A 112 -0.13 15.87 -21.03
CA PRO A 112 0.16 16.50 -22.31
C PRO A 112 -0.91 16.17 -23.37
N ALA A 113 -1.13 17.07 -24.32
CA ALA A 113 -2.18 16.92 -25.33
C ALA A 113 -1.99 15.70 -26.25
N ASP A 114 -0.76 15.23 -26.40
CA ASP A 114 -0.35 14.07 -27.19
C ASP A 114 -0.24 12.77 -26.37
N PHE A 115 -0.68 12.79 -25.10
CA PHE A 115 -0.66 11.60 -24.25
C PHE A 115 -1.75 10.59 -24.66
N GLU A 116 -1.31 9.44 -25.17
CA GLU A 116 -2.16 8.30 -25.54
C GLU A 116 -2.01 7.15 -24.53
N GLY A 117 -2.33 7.42 -23.26
CA GLY A 117 -2.24 6.43 -22.18
C GLY A 117 -3.41 6.49 -21.22
N GLU A 118 -3.40 5.58 -20.26
CA GLU A 118 -4.50 5.40 -19.31
C GLU A 118 -4.27 6.14 -17.99
N ALA A 119 -3.17 5.84 -17.31
CA ALA A 119 -2.73 6.55 -16.11
C ALA A 119 -1.53 7.45 -16.41
N TYR A 120 -1.56 8.71 -15.96
CA TYR A 120 -0.49 9.67 -16.19
C TYR A 120 0.28 9.99 -14.90
N ALA A 121 1.51 9.48 -14.81
CA ALA A 121 2.40 9.66 -13.66
C ALA A 121 3.46 10.76 -13.85
N GLY A 122 3.37 11.53 -14.95
CA GLY A 122 4.34 12.56 -15.30
C GLY A 122 4.08 13.91 -14.63
N ASP A 123 4.90 14.89 -15.00
CA ASP A 123 4.74 16.27 -14.56
C ASP A 123 3.61 16.96 -15.32
N GLY A 124 2.95 17.90 -14.66
CA GLY A 124 1.89 18.68 -15.26
C GLY A 124 1.22 19.60 -14.26
N GLU A 125 0.17 20.27 -14.71
CA GLU A 125 -0.69 21.07 -13.85
C GLU A 125 -1.61 20.13 -13.05
N VAL A 126 -1.68 20.34 -11.74
CA VAL A 126 -2.64 19.62 -10.89
C VAL A 126 -4.06 20.08 -11.21
N ILE A 127 -4.96 19.12 -11.39
CA ILE A 127 -6.37 19.32 -11.72
C ILE A 127 -7.27 18.49 -10.79
N ASN A 128 -8.58 18.80 -10.77
CA ASN A 128 -9.59 18.10 -9.94
C ASN A 128 -9.22 17.96 -8.45
N SER A 129 -8.45 18.91 -7.92
CA SER A 129 -7.86 18.90 -6.58
C SER A 129 -8.12 20.21 -5.82
N GLU A 130 -9.22 20.90 -6.14
CA GLU A 130 -9.70 22.11 -5.47
C GLU A 130 -8.62 23.20 -5.31
N TRP A 131 -8.20 23.47 -4.07
CA TRP A 131 -7.22 24.50 -3.70
C TRP A 131 -5.78 24.18 -4.14
N LEU A 132 -5.55 22.98 -4.67
CA LEU A 132 -4.28 22.59 -5.31
C LEU A 132 -4.30 22.77 -6.84
N ASN A 133 -5.45 23.09 -7.45
CA ASN A 133 -5.53 23.27 -8.90
C ASN A 133 -4.61 24.38 -9.40
N GLY A 134 -4.01 24.21 -10.57
CA GLY A 134 -3.12 25.20 -11.18
C GLY A 134 -1.67 25.15 -10.73
N LEU A 135 -1.34 24.34 -9.71
CA LEU A 135 0.02 24.19 -9.21
C LEU A 135 0.80 23.14 -10.00
N SER A 136 2.13 23.25 -10.01
CA SER A 136 2.98 22.13 -10.38
C SER A 136 2.86 20.99 -9.37
N VAL A 137 3.18 19.76 -9.80
CA VAL A 137 3.14 18.57 -8.95
C VAL A 137 3.98 18.73 -7.68
N ASP A 138 5.17 19.34 -7.77
CA ASP A 138 6.06 19.52 -6.62
C ASP A 138 5.55 20.58 -5.63
N GLU A 139 5.01 21.69 -6.12
CA GLU A 139 4.36 22.70 -5.27
C GLU A 139 3.12 22.13 -4.60
N ALA A 140 2.31 21.34 -5.33
CA ALA A 140 1.13 20.70 -4.79
C ALA A 140 1.49 19.68 -3.70
N LYS A 141 2.53 18.87 -3.89
CA LYS A 141 3.06 17.96 -2.85
C LYS A 141 3.47 18.72 -1.59
N ALA A 142 4.22 19.82 -1.74
CA ALA A 142 4.67 20.62 -0.61
C ALA A 142 3.49 21.19 0.19
N LYS A 143 2.50 21.78 -0.49
CA LYS A 143 1.29 22.31 0.17
C LYS A 143 0.40 21.22 0.77
N ALA A 144 0.26 20.07 0.12
CA ALA A 144 -0.51 18.95 0.64
C ALA A 144 0.12 18.41 1.94
N ILE A 145 1.45 18.33 2.01
CA ILE A 145 2.18 17.94 3.23
C ILE A 145 1.95 18.97 4.34
N GLU A 146 2.02 20.27 4.03
CA GLU A 146 1.78 21.33 5.01
C GLU A 146 0.36 21.26 5.58
N PHE A 147 -0.66 21.04 4.73
CA PHE A 147 -2.03 20.84 5.15
C PHE A 147 -2.19 19.62 6.08
N LEU A 148 -1.64 18.46 5.70
CA LEU A 148 -1.72 17.26 6.54
C LEU A 148 -1.05 17.47 7.92
N ARG A 149 0.04 18.25 7.95
CA ARG A 149 0.75 18.61 9.18
C ARG A 149 -0.05 19.60 10.03
N SER A 150 -0.66 20.62 9.43
CA SER A 150 -1.47 21.61 10.17
C SER A 150 -2.70 20.99 10.81
N GLU A 151 -3.30 20.01 10.14
CA GLU A 151 -4.45 19.25 10.64
C GLU A 151 -4.06 18.13 11.63
N GLY A 152 -2.75 17.85 11.78
CA GLY A 152 -2.25 16.80 12.70
C GLY A 152 -2.59 15.37 12.26
N ILE A 153 -2.87 15.16 10.97
CA ILE A 153 -3.31 13.88 10.39
C ILE A 153 -2.25 13.24 9.47
N GLY A 154 -1.09 13.88 9.30
CA GLY A 154 0.02 13.31 8.54
C GLY A 154 1.30 14.14 8.66
N ASP A 155 2.41 13.54 8.25
CA ASP A 155 3.70 14.23 8.15
C ASP A 155 4.52 13.67 6.98
N ALA A 156 5.50 14.43 6.53
CA ALA A 156 6.44 13.99 5.51
C ALA A 156 7.28 12.81 6.01
N LYS A 157 7.45 11.79 5.17
CA LYS A 157 8.29 10.64 5.47
C LYS A 157 9.15 10.27 4.28
N VAL A 158 10.47 10.21 4.50
CA VAL A 158 11.40 9.65 3.53
C VAL A 158 11.42 8.13 3.69
N THR A 159 11.27 7.40 2.59
CA THR A 159 11.29 5.93 2.56
C THR A 159 12.27 5.44 1.51
N PHE A 160 12.77 4.22 1.71
CA PHE A 160 13.70 3.58 0.78
C PHE A 160 13.10 2.27 0.30
N ARG A 161 13.34 1.96 -0.98
CA ARG A 161 13.03 0.63 -1.52
C ARG A 161 13.98 -0.46 -0.98
N LEU A 162 15.10 -0.05 -0.39
CA LEU A 162 16.07 -0.94 0.23
C LEU A 162 15.41 -1.73 1.37
N ARG A 163 15.58 -3.05 1.36
CA ARG A 163 15.14 -3.95 2.43
C ARG A 163 16.31 -4.29 3.34
N ASP A 164 15.99 -4.67 4.58
CA ASP A 164 17.00 -5.19 5.50
C ASP A 164 17.69 -6.44 4.95
N TRP A 165 18.94 -6.60 5.33
CA TRP A 165 19.75 -7.70 4.86
C TRP A 165 19.46 -8.98 5.64
N LEU A 166 18.79 -9.93 4.98
CA LEU A 166 18.63 -11.28 5.52
C LEU A 166 19.98 -12.02 5.47
N LEU A 167 20.66 -12.10 6.61
CA LEU A 167 21.97 -12.75 6.79
C LEU A 167 21.88 -14.21 7.20
N SER A 168 20.80 -14.61 7.90
CA SER A 168 20.62 -15.97 8.38
C SER A 168 20.51 -16.99 7.23
N ARG A 169 21.13 -18.17 7.38
CA ARG A 169 21.11 -19.24 6.37
C ARG A 169 20.93 -20.60 7.05
N GLN A 170 20.07 -21.44 6.49
CA GLN A 170 19.88 -22.84 6.91
C GLN A 170 20.94 -23.73 6.24
N ARG A 171 22.22 -23.44 6.50
CA ARG A 171 23.38 -24.16 5.95
C ARG A 171 24.38 -24.47 7.05
N PHE A 172 24.95 -25.67 7.02
CA PHE A 172 25.99 -26.08 7.96
C PHE A 172 27.30 -25.29 7.74
N TRP A 173 27.71 -25.10 6.49
CA TRP A 173 28.97 -24.43 6.16
C TRP A 173 28.80 -22.90 6.10
N GLY A 174 29.05 -22.23 7.22
CA GLY A 174 28.97 -20.77 7.36
C GLY A 174 29.47 -20.29 8.73
N CYS A 175 29.58 -18.97 8.90
CA CYS A 175 29.91 -18.38 10.20
C CYS A 175 28.71 -18.55 11.16
N PRO A 176 28.90 -19.13 12.36
CA PRO A 176 27.83 -19.20 13.37
C PRO A 176 27.34 -17.81 13.78
N ILE A 177 26.01 -17.65 13.92
CA ILE A 177 25.43 -16.43 14.49
C ILE A 177 25.66 -16.48 16.02
N PRO A 178 26.35 -15.50 16.64
CA PRO A 178 26.76 -15.54 18.05
C PRO A 178 25.61 -15.18 18.99
N MET A 179 24.52 -15.94 18.92
CA MET A 179 23.34 -15.80 19.76
C MET A 179 23.04 -17.13 20.45
N VAL A 180 22.60 -17.04 21.71
CA VAL A 180 22.15 -18.17 22.54
C VAL A 180 20.67 -17.97 22.85
N TYR A 181 19.91 -19.06 22.80
CA TYR A 181 18.53 -19.09 23.30
C TYR A 181 18.55 -19.63 24.73
N CYS A 182 18.08 -18.82 25.67
CA CYS A 182 17.88 -19.20 27.07
C CYS A 182 16.39 -19.24 27.37
N ASP A 183 15.90 -20.31 28.00
CA ASP A 183 14.48 -20.48 28.28
C ASP A 183 13.93 -19.42 29.25
N ASP A 184 14.77 -18.91 30.15
CA ASP A 184 14.39 -17.87 31.12
C ASP A 184 14.63 -16.44 30.59
N CYS A 185 15.67 -16.24 29.78
CA CYS A 185 16.17 -14.92 29.38
C CYS A 185 15.91 -14.55 27.91
N GLY A 186 15.45 -15.49 27.08
CA GLY A 186 15.27 -15.32 25.65
C GLY A 186 16.58 -15.28 24.84
N LEU A 187 16.59 -14.46 23.78
CA LEU A 187 17.74 -14.27 22.88
C LEU A 187 18.85 -13.46 23.55
N GLN A 188 20.03 -14.07 23.74
CA GLN A 188 21.18 -13.43 24.36
C GLN A 188 22.41 -13.45 23.44
N PRO A 189 23.20 -12.37 23.35
CA PRO A 189 24.45 -12.39 22.61
C PRO A 189 25.50 -13.23 23.35
N VAL A 190 26.36 -13.92 22.62
CA VAL A 190 27.55 -14.58 23.20
C VAL A 190 28.49 -13.51 23.76
N PRO A 191 29.06 -13.69 24.98
CA PRO A 191 30.03 -12.77 25.55
C PRO A 191 31.23 -12.54 24.64
N ALA A 192 31.68 -11.29 24.51
CA ALA A 192 32.72 -10.90 23.56
C ALA A 192 34.11 -11.53 23.81
N GLN A 193 34.37 -12.08 25.00
CA GLN A 193 35.64 -12.72 25.35
C GLN A 193 35.67 -14.24 25.15
N GLN A 194 34.64 -14.83 24.54
CA GLN A 194 34.59 -16.26 24.19
C GLN A 194 34.93 -16.49 22.72
#